data_AF-A0A8F2JCF5-F1
#
_entry.id   AF-A0A8F2JCF5-F1
#
_cell.length_a   1.000
_cell.length_b   1.000
_cell.length_c   1.000
_cell.angle_alpha   90.00
_cell.angle_beta   90.00
_cell.angle_gamma   90.00
#
_symmetry.space_group_name_H-M   'P 1'
#
loop_
_entity.id
_entity.type
_entity.pdbx_description
1 polymer ?
#
loop_
_entity_poly.entity_id
_entity_poly.type
_entity_poly.pdbx_seq_one_letter_code
_entity_poly.pdbx_strand_id
1 'polypeptide(L)' 'MERCLIHPDRLCTMCGECDMCEYEHKLCDNCFSCLDFSTDYNEILIDAIYPNTEPAPEGASERKPEGK' A
#
# COMPACT_ATOMS: atom_id res chain seq x y z
N MET A 1 4.50 13.08 14.01
CA MET A 1 4.63 11.92 14.92
C MET A 1 3.42 11.04 14.65
N GLU A 2 3.64 9.85 14.11
CA GLU A 2 2.57 9.01 13.57
C GLU A 2 2.00 8.07 14.63
N ARG A 3 0.71 7.73 14.51
CA ARG A 3 0.05 6.71 15.34
C ARG A 3 0.44 5.32 14.83
N CYS A 4 0.43 4.33 15.73
CA CYS A 4 0.64 2.95 15.34
C CYS A 4 -0.55 2.44 14.49
N LEU A 5 -0.24 1.66 13.44
CA LEU A 5 -1.23 1.05 12.55
C LEU A 5 -2.11 0.01 13.29
N ILE A 6 -1.49 -0.82 14.13
CA ILE A 6 -2.16 -1.92 14.85
C ILE A 6 -2.77 -1.46 16.18
N HIS A 7 -2.11 -0.53 16.89
CA HIS A 7 -2.53 -0.02 18.21
C HIS A 7 -2.84 1.48 18.13
N PRO A 8 -4.05 1.89 17.69
CA PRO A 8 -4.37 3.30 17.39
C PRO A 8 -4.28 4.25 18.58
N ASP A 9 -4.30 3.71 19.81
CA ASP A 9 -4.12 4.43 21.07
C ASP A 9 -2.66 4.82 21.36
N ARG A 10 -1.70 4.33 20.57
CA ARG A 10 -0.27 4.46 20.83
C ARG A 10 0.48 5.19 19.72
N LEU A 11 1.58 5.82 20.10
CA LEU A 11 2.56 6.37 19.16
C LEU A 11 3.40 5.24 18.56
N CYS A 12 3.76 5.39 17.28
CA CYS A 12 4.63 4.43 16.63
C CYS A 12 6.05 4.49 17.24
N THR A 13 6.57 3.33 17.64
CA THR A 13 7.93 3.17 18.19
C THR A 13 8.85 2.36 17.27
N MET A 14 8.45 2.15 16.01
CA MET A 14 9.19 1.34 15.03
C MET A 14 9.46 -0.10 15.51
N CYS A 15 8.45 -0.75 16.12
CA CYS A 15 8.57 -2.11 16.65
C CYS A 15 8.62 -3.21 15.57
N GLY A 16 8.15 -2.94 14.34
CA GLY A 16 8.09 -3.91 13.24
C GLY A 16 6.96 -4.93 13.35
N GLU A 17 6.04 -4.80 14.31
CA GLU A 17 4.88 -5.70 14.47
C GLU A 17 3.98 -5.70 13.23
N CYS A 18 3.76 -4.52 12.62
CA CYS A 18 2.98 -4.38 11.39
C CYS A 18 3.61 -5.02 10.15
N ASP A 19 4.89 -5.40 10.21
CA ASP A 19 5.58 -6.09 9.11
C ASP A 19 5.36 -7.61 9.15
N MET A 20 4.72 -8.13 10.20
CA MET A 20 4.49 -9.56 10.39
C MET A 20 3.09 -9.97 9.95
N CYS A 21 2.99 -11.08 9.23
CA CYS A 21 1.74 -11.73 8.89
C CYS A 21 1.29 -12.62 10.05
N GLU A 22 0.14 -12.29 10.66
CA GLU A 22 -0.43 -13.10 11.74
C GLU A 22 -0.97 -14.45 11.27
N TYR A 23 -1.30 -14.59 9.98
CA TYR A 23 -1.87 -15.82 9.43
C TYR A 23 -0.79 -16.88 9.13
N GLU A 24 0.34 -16.47 8.53
CA GLU A 24 1.41 -17.38 8.11
C GLU A 24 2.67 -17.28 9.01
N HIS A 25 2.67 -16.40 10.02
CA HIS A 25 3.80 -16.15 10.92
C HIS A 25 5.14 -15.87 10.21
N LYS A 26 5.09 -15.12 9.10
CA LYS A 26 6.25 -14.68 8.29
C LYS A 26 6.23 -13.16 8.14
N LEU A 27 7.30 -12.59 7.56
CA LEU A 27 7.23 -11.20 7.08
C LEU A 27 6.14 -11.09 6.02
N CYS A 28 5.30 -10.06 6.12
CA CYS A 28 4.22 -9.81 5.19
C CYS A 28 4.79 -9.52 3.81
N ASP A 29 4.43 -10.37 2.86
CA ASP A 29 4.75 -10.23 1.43
C ASP A 29 3.54 -9.74 0.61
N ASN A 30 2.50 -9.25 1.30
CA ASN A 30 1.23 -8.84 0.71
C ASN A 30 0.60 -9.93 -0.18
N CYS A 31 0.68 -11.20 0.23
CA CYS A 31 0.02 -12.32 -0.48
C CYS A 31 -1.51 -12.30 -0.39
N PHE A 32 -2.07 -11.52 0.55
CA PHE A 32 -3.50 -11.35 0.80
C PHE A 32 -4.26 -12.61 1.26
N SER A 33 -3.57 -13.70 1.61
CA SER A 33 -4.21 -14.93 2.12
C SER A 33 -5.02 -14.73 3.42
N CYS A 34 -4.73 -13.67 4.18
CA CYS A 34 -5.45 -13.31 5.40
C CYS A 34 -6.75 -12.52 5.15
N LEU A 35 -7.00 -12.09 3.91
CA LEU A 35 -8.25 -11.41 3.55
C LEU A 35 -9.35 -12.45 3.32
N ASP A 36 -10.53 -12.21 3.89
CA ASP A 36 -11.70 -13.04 3.66
C ASP A 36 -12.37 -12.63 2.33
N PHE A 37 -12.13 -13.42 1.28
CA PHE A 37 -12.71 -13.22 -0.05
C PHE A 37 -14.12 -13.80 -0.11
N SER A 38 -15.05 -13.16 0.59
CA SER A 38 -16.48 -13.45 0.48
C SER A 38 -17.11 -12.89 -0.81
N THR A 39 -16.32 -12.23 -1.66
CA THR A 39 -16.72 -11.63 -2.94
C THR A 39 -15.95 -12.24 -4.11
N ASP A 40 -16.56 -12.28 -5.28
CA ASP A 40 -15.98 -12.90 -6.49
C ASP A 40 -14.70 -12.17 -6.98
N TYR A 41 -14.49 -10.92 -6.55
CA TYR A 41 -13.31 -10.13 -6.90
C TYR A 41 -12.95 -9.14 -5.78
N ASN A 42 -11.67 -8.75 -5.75
CA ASN A 42 -11.16 -7.67 -4.90
C ASN A 42 -11.25 -6.34 -5.63
N GLU A 43 -11.68 -5.29 -4.92
CA GLU A 43 -11.75 -3.94 -5.47
C GLU A 43 -10.98 -2.95 -4.58
N ILE A 44 -10.32 -1.98 -5.23
CA ILE A 44 -9.75 -0.80 -4.59
C ILE A 44 -10.44 0.41 -5.22
N LEU A 45 -11.25 1.12 -4.45
CA LEU A 45 -11.91 2.35 -4.88
C LEU A 45 -10.88 3.48 -4.96
N ILE A 46 -10.83 4.18 -6.08
CA ILE A 46 -10.01 5.38 -6.25
C ILE A 46 -10.90 6.59 -5.99
N ASP A 47 -10.67 7.29 -4.87
CA ASP A 47 -11.47 8.47 -4.50
C ASP A 47 -11.23 9.66 -5.45
N ALA A 48 -9.98 9.87 -5.89
CA ALA A 48 -9.62 10.95 -6.81
C ALA A 48 -8.31 10.64 -7.56
N ILE A 49 -8.19 11.18 -8.77
CA ILE A 49 -6.95 11.21 -9.55
C ILE A 49 -6.51 12.68 -9.66
N TYR A 50 -5.34 12.99 -9.12
CA TYR A 50 -4.73 14.31 -9.24
C TYR A 50 -3.74 14.29 -10.42
N PRO A 51 -4.06 14.93 -11.56
CA PRO A 51 -3.09 15.05 -12.64
C PRO A 51 -1.93 15.93 -12.16
N ASN A 52 -0.69 15.51 -12.42
CA ASN A 52 0.47 16.39 -12.24
C ASN A 52 0.35 17.55 -13.26
N THR A 53 -0.17 18.69 -12.81
CA THR A 53 -0.26 19.92 -13.61
C THR A 53 1.05 20.71 -13.61
N GLU A 54 2.06 20.25 -12.86
CA GLU A 54 3.41 20.81 -12.92
C GLU A 54 4.18 20.16 -14.09
N PRO A 55 4.88 20.96 -14.92
CA PRO A 55 5.77 20.40 -15.91
C PRO A 55 6.78 19.50 -15.18
N ALA A 56 6.98 18.29 -15.69
CA ALA A 56 7.96 17.38 -15.13
C ALA A 56 9.32 18.09 -15.03
N PRO A 57 10.08 17.93 -13.94
CA PRO A 57 11.41 18.49 -13.85
C PRO A 57 12.24 18.00 -15.04
N GLU A 58 13.02 18.89 -15.66
CA GLU A 58 13.90 18.54 -16.78
C GLU A 58 14.74 17.31 -16.41
N GLY A 59 14.51 16.19 -17.12
CA GLY A 59 15.18 14.91 -16.87
C GLY A 59 14.32 13.81 -16.23
N ALA A 60 13.04 14.04 -15.93
CA ALA A 60 12.13 12.95 -15.57
C ALA A 60 11.90 12.02 -16.78
N SER A 61 12.41 10.80 -16.71
CA SER A 61 12.22 9.77 -17.73
C SER A 61 10.74 9.45 -17.87
N GLU A 62 10.17 9.73 -19.04
CA GLU A 62 8.84 9.25 -19.41
C GLU A 62 8.84 7.72 -19.36
N ARG A 63 8.06 7.11 -18.47
CA ARG A 63 7.72 5.69 -18.63
C ARG A 63 6.82 5.58 -19.85
N LYS A 64 7.41 5.27 -21.01
CA LYS A 64 6.66 4.89 -22.20
C LYS A 64 5.78 3.69 -21.83
N PRO A 65 4.46 3.73 -22.06
CA PRO A 65 3.67 2.52 -21.98
C PRO A 65 4.19 1.57 -23.06
N GLU A 66 4.61 0.38 -22.66
CA GLU A 66 4.96 -0.69 -23.58
C GLU A 66 3.66 -1.10 -24.29
N GLY A 67 3.42 -0.49 -25.45
CA GLY A 67 2.41 -0.90 -26.40
C GLY A 67 2.79 -2.23 -27.03
N LYS A 68 1.79 -3.11 -27.10
CA LYS A 68 1.82 -4.47 -27.65
C LYS A 68 2.32 -4.54 -29.09
#